data_AF-A0A3D0FQM5-F1
#
_entry.id   AF-A0A3D0FQM5-F1
#
_cell.length_a   1.000
_cell.length_b   1.000
_cell.length_c   1.000
_cell.angle_alpha   90.00
_cell.angle_beta   90.00
_cell.angle_gamma   90.00
#
_symmetry.space_group_name_H-M   'P 1'
#
loop_
_entity.id
_entity.type
_entity.pdbx_description
1 polymer ?
#
loop_
_entity_poly.entity_id
_entity_poly.type
_entity_poly.pdbx_seq_one_letter_code
_entity_poly.pdbx_strand_id
1 'polypeptide(L)'
;DPSKVDRSAAYAARHIAKNLVAAGVADEVLVQVAYAIGIAKPVSLYVNTYGTAHVNCSDTEIADKVSKIFDMTPRAIIERLKLLNPIYEETASYGHMGRTPQIVKKHFRQPDGTIKECEVELFTWEKTDYVEQVRKEFGIL
;
A
#
# COMPACT_ATOMS: atom_id res chain seq x y z
N ASP A 1 -10.16 10.02 -6.05
CA ASP A 1 -8.97 10.27 -6.90
C ASP A 1 -7.72 10.02 -6.06
N PRO A 2 -6.75 9.21 -6.54
CA PRO A 2 -5.57 8.85 -5.76
C PRO A 2 -4.48 9.92 -5.69
N SER A 3 -4.62 11.08 -6.35
CA SER A 3 -3.68 12.19 -6.14
C SER A 3 -3.74 12.78 -4.72
N LYS A 4 -4.78 12.45 -3.94
CA LYS A 4 -4.98 12.88 -2.55
C LYS A 4 -4.31 11.88 -1.62
N VAL A 5 -3.23 12.30 -0.97
CA VAL A 5 -2.38 11.43 -0.13
C VAL A 5 -3.14 10.83 1.05
N ASP A 6 -4.20 11.47 1.53
CA ASP A 6 -5.09 10.91 2.57
C ASP A 6 -5.58 9.51 2.23
N ARG A 7 -5.83 9.22 0.94
CA ARG A 7 -6.20 7.88 0.48
C ARG A 7 -4.98 7.08 0.03
N SER A 8 -4.21 7.61 -0.90
CA SER A 8 -3.15 6.83 -1.55
C SER A 8 -2.03 6.45 -0.58
N ALA A 9 -1.61 7.37 0.30
CA ALA A 9 -0.59 7.08 1.29
C ALA A 9 -1.09 6.17 2.42
N ALA A 10 -2.37 6.25 2.80
CA ALA A 10 -2.97 5.31 3.75
C ALA A 10 -2.99 3.87 3.19
N TYR A 11 -3.34 3.71 1.91
CA TYR A 11 -3.27 2.41 1.23
C TYR A 11 -1.82 1.91 1.11
N ALA A 12 -0.87 2.80 0.80
CA ALA A 12 0.54 2.46 0.75
C ALA A 12 1.09 2.03 2.12
N ALA A 13 0.73 2.74 3.20
CA ALA A 13 1.13 2.38 4.56
C ALA A 13 0.59 1.00 4.96
N ARG A 14 -0.67 0.70 4.61
CA ARG A 14 -1.25 -0.65 4.79
C ARG A 14 -0.47 -1.70 4.01
N HIS A 15 -0.17 -1.43 2.73
CA HIS A 15 0.58 -2.34 1.87
C HIS A 15 1.96 -2.65 2.46
N ILE A 16 2.68 -1.63 2.95
CA ILE A 16 3.96 -1.80 3.65
C ILE A 16 3.79 -2.67 4.90
N ALA A 17 2.92 -2.27 5.83
CA ALA A 17 2.75 -2.97 7.10
C ALA A 17 2.39 -4.44 6.89
N LYS A 18 1.47 -4.73 5.95
CA LYS A 18 1.06 -6.10 5.62
C LYS A 18 2.21 -6.91 5.04
N ASN A 19 3.04 -6.33 4.17
CA ASN A 19 4.20 -7.03 3.61
C ASN A 19 5.31 -7.26 4.65
N LEU A 20 5.54 -6.33 5.57
CA LEU A 20 6.50 -6.51 6.66
C LEU A 20 6.10 -7.67 7.59
N VAL A 21 4.84 -7.71 8.01
CA VAL A 21 4.32 -8.82 8.84
C VAL A 21 4.36 -10.13 8.06
N ALA A 22 3.89 -10.15 6.81
CA ALA A 22 3.90 -11.37 6.00
C ALA A 22 5.32 -11.89 5.69
N ALA A 23 6.32 -11.01 5.66
CA ALA A 23 7.72 -11.37 5.49
C ALA A 23 8.38 -11.88 6.77
N GLY A 24 7.73 -11.75 7.93
CA GLY A 24 8.27 -12.15 9.22
C GLY A 24 9.17 -11.11 9.87
N VAL A 25 9.06 -9.82 9.49
CA VAL A 25 9.85 -8.75 10.12
C VAL A 25 9.40 -8.51 11.57
N ALA A 26 8.10 -8.57 11.83
CA ALA A 26 7.49 -8.41 13.15
C ALA A 26 6.08 -9.02 13.16
N ASP A 27 5.51 -9.28 14.34
CA ASP A 27 4.10 -9.73 14.47
C ASP A 27 3.10 -8.58 14.31
N GLU A 28 3.48 -7.38 14.73
CA GLU A 28 2.67 -6.17 14.66
C GLU A 28 3.51 -4.99 14.17
N VAL A 29 2.94 -4.19 13.24
CA VAL A 29 3.62 -3.02 12.68
C VAL A 29 2.64 -1.86 12.45
N LEU A 30 2.97 -0.70 13.00
CA LEU A 30 2.42 0.60 12.59
C LEU A 30 3.36 1.27 11.59
N VAL A 31 2.81 1.77 10.49
CA VAL A 31 3.51 2.63 9.53
C VAL A 31 2.79 3.97 9.49
N GLN A 32 3.53 5.06 9.73
CA GLN A 32 3.04 6.42 9.65
C GLN A 32 3.85 7.20 8.62
N VAL A 33 3.17 8.05 7.85
CA VAL A 33 3.79 8.89 6.82
C VAL A 33 3.20 10.29 6.89
N ALA A 34 4.03 11.32 6.68
CA ALA A 34 3.61 12.71 6.63
C ALA A 34 4.06 13.39 5.33
N TYR A 35 3.23 14.27 4.79
CA TYR A 35 3.52 15.05 3.58
C TYR A 35 3.32 16.54 3.83
N ALA A 36 4.07 17.36 3.12
CA ALA A 36 3.81 18.79 2.99
C ALA A 36 3.19 19.07 1.62
N ILE A 37 2.24 20.01 1.57
CA ILE A 37 1.55 20.37 0.33
C ILE A 37 2.56 20.81 -0.74
N GLY A 38 2.44 20.26 -1.94
CA GLY A 38 3.34 20.54 -3.07
C GLY A 38 4.71 19.84 -3.03
N ILE A 39 5.01 19.06 -1.98
CA ILE A 39 6.26 18.29 -1.89
C ILE A 39 5.98 16.81 -2.18
N ALA A 40 6.66 16.27 -3.20
CA ALA A 40 6.44 14.89 -3.63
C ALA A 40 7.00 13.85 -2.65
N LYS A 41 8.16 14.11 -2.05
CA LYS A 41 8.75 13.21 -1.05
C LYS A 41 8.04 13.40 0.31
N PRO A 42 7.79 12.33 1.07
CA PRO A 42 7.27 12.47 2.42
C PRO A 42 8.27 13.24 3.29
N VAL A 43 7.75 14.01 4.25
CA VAL A 43 8.54 14.70 5.27
C VAL A 43 9.05 13.71 6.31
N SER A 44 8.27 12.66 6.59
CA SER A 44 8.68 11.58 7.49
C SER A 44 8.03 10.25 7.09
N LEU A 45 8.76 9.17 7.35
CA LEU A 45 8.26 7.80 7.41
C LEU A 45 8.66 7.23 8.76
N TYR A 46 7.68 6.84 9.56
CA TYR A 46 7.88 6.30 10.91
C TYR A 46 7.31 4.89 10.98
N VAL A 47 8.05 4.00 11.63
CA VAL A 47 7.65 2.62 11.88
C VAL A 47 7.66 2.39 13.39
N ASN A 48 6.71 1.59 13.88
CA ASN A 48 6.70 1.10 15.25
C ASN A 48 6.30 -0.37 15.24
N THR A 49 7.14 -1.24 15.77
CA THR A 49 6.87 -2.69 15.85
C THR A 49 6.28 -3.13 17.18
N TYR A 50 6.07 -2.20 18.10
CA TYR A 50 5.57 -2.44 19.46
C TYR A 50 6.37 -3.49 20.24
N GLY A 51 7.66 -3.64 19.92
CA GLY A 51 8.54 -4.64 20.53
C GLY A 51 8.34 -6.07 20.00
N THR A 52 7.63 -6.25 18.89
CA THR A 52 7.37 -7.56 18.26
C THR A 52 8.28 -7.86 17.07
N ALA A 53 9.35 -7.08 16.88
CA ALA A 53 10.31 -7.30 15.80
C ALA A 53 11.08 -8.62 15.98
N HIS A 54 11.17 -9.39 14.90
CA HIS A 54 11.96 -10.63 14.82
C HIS A 54 13.35 -10.43 14.21
N VAL A 55 13.64 -9.20 13.78
CA VAL A 55 14.91 -8.79 13.19
C VAL A 55 15.74 -8.00 14.19
N ASN A 56 17.07 -8.11 14.10
CA ASN A 56 17.99 -7.31 14.92
C ASN A 56 18.16 -5.89 14.34
N CYS A 57 17.06 -5.14 14.27
CA CYS A 57 17.00 -3.76 13.82
C CYS A 57 16.08 -2.97 14.75
N SER A 58 16.45 -1.74 15.08
CA SER A 58 15.56 -0.78 15.70
C SER A 58 14.44 -0.36 14.74
N ASP A 59 13.33 0.15 15.28
CA ASP A 59 12.21 0.67 14.48
C ASP A 59 12.65 1.75 13.47
N THR A 60 13.65 2.56 13.82
CA THR A 60 14.25 3.55 12.91
C THR A 60 14.99 2.89 11.75
N GLU A 61 15.80 1.86 12.01
CA GLU A 61 16.49 1.12 10.95
C GLU A 61 15.51 0.36 10.05
N ILE A 62 14.40 -0.14 10.61
CA ILE A 62 13.30 -0.73 9.84
C ILE A 62 12.71 0.34 8.90
N ALA A 63 12.41 1.55 9.40
CA ALA A 63 11.90 2.64 8.57
C ALA A 63 12.86 3.04 7.43
N ASP A 64 14.17 3.06 7.70
CA ASP A 64 15.20 3.34 6.69
C ASP A 64 15.23 2.27 5.59
N LYS A 65 15.14 0.99 5.97
CA LYS A 65 15.05 -0.14 5.02
C LYS A 65 13.77 -0.10 4.20
N VAL A 66 12.63 0.18 4.83
CA VAL A 66 11.34 0.36 4.13
C VAL A 66 11.45 1.46 3.08
N SER A 67 12.09 2.58 3.39
CA SER A 67 12.26 3.71 2.46
C SER A 67 13.08 3.36 1.21
N LYS A 68 13.89 2.29 1.24
CA LYS A 68 14.64 1.79 0.07
C LYS A 68 13.78 0.90 -0.84
N ILE A 69 12.83 0.18 -0.26
CA ILE A 69 11.98 -0.79 -0.97
C ILE A 69 10.74 -0.09 -1.54
N PHE A 70 10.13 0.80 -0.76
CA PHE A 70 8.86 1.42 -1.07
C PHE A 70 9.04 2.92 -1.35
N ASP A 71 8.98 3.29 -2.63
CA ASP A 71 8.85 4.68 -3.02
C ASP A 71 7.47 5.21 -2.56
N MET A 72 7.51 6.23 -1.71
CA MET A 72 6.34 6.86 -1.09
C MET A 72 5.97 8.19 -1.74
N THR A 73 6.50 8.52 -2.93
CA THR A 73 5.99 9.64 -3.71
C THR A 73 4.58 9.34 -4.24
N PRO A 74 3.67 10.34 -4.35
CA PRO A 74 2.30 10.11 -4.81
C PRO A 74 2.22 9.38 -6.14
N ARG A 75 3.09 9.73 -7.10
CA ARG A 75 3.16 9.08 -8.42
C ARG A 75 3.53 7.59 -8.29
N ALA A 76 4.59 7.28 -7.54
CA ALA A 76 5.04 5.90 -7.38
C ALA A 76 3.99 5.03 -6.67
N ILE A 77 3.27 5.59 -5.68
CA ILE A 77 2.16 4.89 -5.02
C ILE A 77 1.04 4.58 -6.01
N ILE A 78 0.64 5.58 -6.82
CA ILE A 78 -0.41 5.42 -7.84
C ILE A 78 -0.05 4.31 -8.83
N GLU A 79 1.19 4.31 -9.31
CA GLU A 79 1.70 3.32 -10.26
C GLU A 79 1.78 1.92 -9.64
N ARG A 80 2.45 1.79 -8.48
CA ARG A 80 2.63 0.51 -7.76
C ARG A 80 1.29 -0.16 -7.45
N LEU A 81 0.32 0.62 -6.97
CA LEU A 81 -0.99 0.10 -6.54
C LEU A 81 -2.06 0.20 -7.63
N LYS A 82 -1.72 0.59 -8.87
CA LYS A 82 -2.64 0.72 -10.00
C LYS A 82 -3.91 1.52 -9.67
N LEU A 83 -3.75 2.65 -8.98
CA LEU A 83 -4.88 3.39 -8.40
C LEU A 83 -5.71 4.20 -9.41
N LEU A 84 -5.23 4.36 -10.64
CA LEU A 84 -5.98 5.01 -11.74
C LEU A 84 -6.96 4.03 -12.42
N ASN A 85 -7.72 3.29 -11.61
CA ASN A 85 -8.76 2.37 -12.06
C ASN A 85 -10.07 2.62 -11.28
N PRO A 86 -11.24 2.25 -11.83
CA PRO A 86 -12.53 2.46 -11.18
C PRO A 86 -12.84 1.40 -10.09
N ILE A 87 -12.02 1.38 -9.04
CA ILE A 87 -11.97 0.33 -7.99
C ILE A 87 -12.47 0.77 -6.61
N TYR A 88 -12.98 2.00 -6.49
CA TYR A 88 -13.25 2.60 -5.18
C TYR A 88 -14.66 2.37 -4.64
N GLU A 89 -15.61 2.02 -5.49
CA GLU A 89 -17.01 1.81 -5.09
C GLU A 89 -17.13 0.68 -4.07
N GLU A 90 -16.41 -0.41 -4.31
CA GLU A 90 -16.36 -1.56 -3.44
C GLU A 90 -15.78 -1.20 -2.06
N THR A 91 -14.93 -0.18 -1.97
CA THR A 91 -14.33 0.27 -0.71
C THR A 91 -15.25 1.11 0.17
N ALA A 92 -16.39 1.59 -0.37
CA ALA A 92 -17.27 2.55 0.32
C ALA A 92 -18.09 1.95 1.47
N SER A 93 -18.09 0.62 1.63
CA SER A 93 -18.73 -0.07 2.74
C SER A 93 -17.90 -1.29 3.17
N TYR A 94 -18.10 -1.72 4.42
CA TYR A 94 -17.44 -2.89 5.02
C TYR A 94 -15.91 -2.79 5.11
N GLY A 95 -15.38 -1.57 5.09
CA GLY A 95 -13.96 -1.29 5.30
C GLY A 95 -13.11 -1.36 4.03
N HIS A 96 -12.03 -0.57 4.05
CA HIS A 96 -11.05 -0.47 2.97
C HIS A 96 -9.96 -1.55 3.05
N MET A 97 -9.73 -2.10 4.25
CA MET A 97 -8.61 -2.98 4.58
C MET A 97 -9.10 -4.37 4.98
N GLY A 98 -8.22 -5.37 4.90
CA GLY A 98 -8.52 -6.76 5.29
C GLY A 98 -9.32 -7.57 4.28
N ARG A 99 -9.56 -7.03 3.08
CA ARG A 99 -10.31 -7.71 2.01
C ARG A 99 -9.35 -8.39 1.02
N THR A 100 -9.73 -9.56 0.53
CA THR A 100 -8.91 -10.32 -0.43
C THR A 100 -8.83 -9.61 -1.78
N PRO A 101 -7.62 -9.36 -2.31
CA PRO A 101 -7.44 -8.85 -3.67
C PRO A 101 -8.08 -9.78 -4.70
N GLN A 102 -8.75 -9.21 -5.70
CA GLN A 102 -9.42 -9.99 -6.74
C GLN A 102 -9.54 -9.21 -8.04
N ILE A 103 -9.51 -9.93 -9.15
CA ILE A 103 -9.76 -9.37 -10.48
C ILE A 103 -11.25 -9.52 -10.79
N VAL A 104 -11.89 -8.42 -11.16
CA VAL A 104 -13.31 -8.39 -11.52
C VAL A 104 -13.52 -7.67 -12.84
N LYS A 105 -14.57 -8.07 -13.56
CA LYS A 105 -15.07 -7.34 -14.72
C LYS A 105 -16.14 -6.35 -14.30
N LYS A 106 -15.93 -5.06 -14.59
CA LYS A 106 -16.90 -4.00 -14.33
C LYS A 106 -17.50 -3.51 -15.64
N HIS A 107 -18.78 -3.16 -15.58
CA HIS A 107 -19.56 -2.67 -16.70
C HIS A 107 -19.99 -1.23 -16.42
N PHE A 108 -19.60 -0.31 -17.29
CA PHE A 108 -19.94 1.11 -17.19
C PHE A 108 -20.86 1.50 -18.33
N ARG A 109 -22.07 1.97 -17.98
CA ARG A 109 -23.01 2.52 -18.95
C ARG A 109 -22.62 3.95 -19.29
N GLN A 110 -22.40 4.22 -20.57
CA GLN A 110 -22.12 5.56 -21.08
C GLN A 110 -23.42 6.33 -21.38
N PRO A 111 -23.38 7.67 -21.49
CA PRO A 111 -24.57 8.48 -21.81
C PRO A 111 -25.23 8.13 -23.15
N ASP A 112 -24.46 7.63 -24.11
CA ASP A 112 -24.95 7.16 -25.41
C ASP A 112 -25.62 5.76 -25.36
N GLY A 113 -25.67 5.14 -24.19
CA GLY A 113 -26.25 3.82 -23.97
C GLY A 113 -25.29 2.65 -24.17
N THR A 114 -24.05 2.88 -24.61
CA THR A 114 -23.05 1.82 -24.77
C THR A 114 -22.55 1.32 -23.41
N ILE A 115 -22.17 0.05 -23.34
CA ILE A 115 -21.56 -0.56 -22.16
C ILE A 115 -20.07 -0.73 -22.42
N LYS A 116 -19.25 -0.11 -21.57
CA LYS A 116 -17.81 -0.35 -21.54
C LYS A 116 -17.50 -1.39 -20.47
N GLU A 117 -16.94 -2.52 -20.89
CA GLU A 117 -16.34 -3.51 -19.98
C GLU A 117 -14.90 -3.08 -19.68
N CYS A 118 -14.48 -3.18 -18.42
CA CYS A 118 -13.08 -3.18 -18.06
C CYS A 118 -12.78 -4.18 -16.95
N GLU A 119 -11.65 -4.86 -17.08
CA GLU A 119 -11.10 -5.72 -16.05
C GLU A 119 -10.26 -4.89 -15.09
N VAL A 120 -10.52 -5.01 -13.78
CA VAL A 120 -9.82 -4.25 -12.74
C VAL A 120 -9.41 -5.16 -11.58
N GLU A 121 -8.27 -4.84 -10.96
CA GLU A 121 -7.77 -5.51 -9.76
C GLU A 121 -8.18 -4.69 -8.52
N LEU A 122 -9.03 -5.26 -7.67
CA LEU A 122 -9.50 -4.64 -6.44
C LEU A 122 -8.53 -4.88 -5.28
N PHE A 123 -8.48 -3.95 -4.32
CA PHE A 123 -7.70 -4.05 -3.07
C PHE A 123 -6.22 -4.37 -3.29
N THR A 124 -5.58 -3.76 -4.29
CA THR A 124 -4.16 -3.99 -4.61
C THR A 124 -3.21 -3.76 -3.42
N TRP A 125 -3.57 -2.89 -2.47
CA TRP A 125 -2.82 -2.65 -1.23
C TRP A 125 -2.89 -3.79 -0.21
N GLU A 126 -3.77 -4.78 -0.39
CA GLU A 126 -3.84 -5.97 0.46
C GLU A 126 -2.96 -7.12 -0.06
N LYS A 127 -2.23 -6.92 -1.16
CA LYS A 127 -1.29 -7.91 -1.68
C LYS A 127 -0.02 -7.99 -0.84
N THR A 128 0.55 -9.19 -0.76
CA THR A 128 1.84 -9.49 -0.12
C THR A 128 2.91 -9.78 -1.18
N ASP A 129 2.92 -8.97 -2.25
CA ASP A 129 3.76 -9.14 -3.44
C ASP A 129 5.17 -8.56 -3.29
N TYR A 130 5.47 -7.94 -2.15
CA TYR A 130 6.78 -7.43 -1.79
C TYR A 130 7.51 -8.30 -0.76
N VAL A 131 6.91 -9.39 -0.29
CA VAL A 131 7.49 -10.27 0.75
C VAL A 131 8.92 -10.69 0.43
N GLU A 132 9.20 -11.12 -0.80
CA GLU A 132 10.55 -11.56 -1.19
C GLU A 132 11.57 -10.41 -1.19
N GLN A 133 11.16 -9.21 -1.61
CA GLN A 133 12.02 -8.02 -1.58
C GLN A 133 12.31 -7.58 -0.14
N VAL A 134 11.29 -7.64 0.73
CA VAL A 134 11.42 -7.39 2.16
C VAL A 134 12.37 -8.41 2.79
N ARG A 135 12.11 -9.71 2.62
CA ARG A 135 12.98 -10.78 3.14
C ARG A 135 14.44 -10.58 2.75
N LYS A 136 14.69 -10.27 1.47
CA LYS A 136 16.03 -9.97 0.97
C LYS A 136 16.69 -8.77 1.67
N GLU A 137 15.99 -7.65 1.82
CA GLU A 137 16.53 -6.45 2.48
C GLU A 137 16.78 -6.68 3.98
N PHE A 138 15.96 -7.50 4.64
CA PHE A 138 16.06 -7.80 6.06
C PHE A 138 16.93 -9.03 6.39
N GLY A 139 17.43 -9.75 5.37
CA GLY A 139 18.25 -10.96 5.56
C GLY A 139 17.46 -12.15 6.13
N ILE A 140 16.15 -12.19 5.90
CA ILE A 140 15.26 -13.27 6.33
C ILE A 140 15.27 -14.32 5.21
N LEU A 141 15.67 -15.55 5.53
CA LEU A 141 15.73 -16.69 4.61
C LEU A 141 14.39 -17.42 4.50
#